data_AF-A0A352DSP7-F1
#
_entry.id   AF-A0A352DSP7-F1
#
_cell.length_a   1.000
_cell.length_b   1.000
_cell.length_c   1.000
_cell.angle_alpha   90.00
_cell.angle_beta   90.00
_cell.angle_gamma   90.00
#
_symmetry.space_group_name_H-M   'P 1'
#
loop_
_entity.id
_entity.type
_entity.pdbx_description
1 polymer ?
#
loop_
_entity_poly.entity_id
_entity_poly.type
_entity_poly.pdbx_seq_one_letter_code
_entity_poly.pdbx_strand_id
1 'polypeptide(L)'
;AAYVVFMALNILGVTLAATFELVVTLLAIGELLVFMGVVAPRFSWATFAAHGWAGGDAFTPAAIGGMLAATPFAVWFFLAIEGVALAAEEARDPHRTIPRAYIGGMLTLVGLALGVMLGAGGVGDWRELANVNDPLPRAMERVVGASSGWLHMLVWLGLFGLVASFHGIIMGSSRQIFAMARAGYLPTVLARVHPRFGTPWVAIVASGLVGIAAIFGDRVVMLGGQPLTAAIVTMSVLGAMVMYGVSLASLFVLRHREPGLPRPFPAIGYPWVPAVALVLVTGCLGTVVWSNPGLSASCGVLLTGAAVGSWWGRRRGST
;
A
#
# COMPACT_ATOMS: atom_id res chain seq x y z
N ALA A 1 16.70 -13.50 8.09
CA ALA A 1 17.71 -13.40 7.02
C ALA A 1 17.41 -12.26 6.05
N ALA A 2 16.28 -12.30 5.32
CA ALA A 2 15.93 -11.28 4.32
C ALA A 2 16.05 -9.83 4.85
N TYR A 3 15.37 -9.47 5.94
CA TYR A 3 15.48 -8.13 6.54
C TYR A 3 16.93 -7.66 6.73
N VAL A 4 17.81 -8.50 7.25
CA VAL A 4 19.22 -8.15 7.48
C VAL A 4 19.94 -7.87 6.16
N VAL A 5 19.71 -8.72 5.14
CA VAL A 5 20.30 -8.54 3.80
C VAL A 5 19.82 -7.24 3.18
N PHE A 6 18.50 -6.98 3.15
CA PHE A 6 17.95 -5.79 2.51
C PHE A 6 18.26 -4.50 3.29
N MET A 7 18.31 -4.55 4.63
CA MET A 7 18.82 -3.43 5.42
C MET A 7 20.28 -3.14 5.08
N ALA A 8 21.14 -4.16 5.01
CA ALA A 8 22.55 -3.98 4.66
C ALA A 8 22.69 -3.36 3.26
N LEU A 9 21.96 -3.88 2.26
CA LEU A 9 21.95 -3.32 0.90
C LEU A 9 21.52 -1.83 0.89
N ASN A 10 20.46 -1.51 1.61
CA ASN A 10 19.98 -0.13 1.74
C ASN A 10 20.97 0.79 2.48
N ILE A 11 21.66 0.29 3.51
CA ILE A 11 22.68 1.07 4.26
C ILE A 11 23.91 1.32 3.41
N LEU A 12 24.37 0.31 2.67
CA LEU A 12 25.51 0.41 1.75
C LEU A 12 25.26 1.42 0.62
N GLY A 13 24.03 1.94 0.51
CA GLY A 13 23.69 2.87 -0.55
C GLY A 13 23.68 2.18 -1.90
N VAL A 14 23.39 0.88 -1.94
CA VAL A 14 22.94 0.23 -3.17
C VAL A 14 21.51 0.71 -3.39
N THR A 15 21.35 1.99 -3.69
CA THR A 15 20.17 2.48 -4.38
C THR A 15 20.21 1.74 -5.70
N LEU A 16 19.43 0.66 -5.79
CA LEU A 16 19.17 0.06 -7.09
C LEU A 16 18.73 1.22 -7.97
N ALA A 17 19.49 1.47 -9.04
CA ALA A 17 19.22 2.60 -9.91
C ALA A 17 17.74 2.54 -10.28
N ALA A 18 17.05 3.68 -10.36
CA ALA A 18 15.63 3.71 -10.75
C ALA A 18 15.34 2.86 -12.01
N THR A 19 16.36 2.66 -12.86
CA THR A 19 16.40 1.69 -13.96
C THR A 19 16.15 0.24 -13.54
N PHE A 20 16.77 -0.29 -12.49
CA PHE A 20 16.53 -1.64 -12.00
C PHE A 20 15.09 -1.81 -11.49
N GLU A 21 14.61 -0.88 -10.66
CA GLU A 21 13.23 -0.92 -10.17
C GLU A 21 12.24 -0.85 -11.33
N LEU A 22 12.51 -0.01 -12.33
CA LEU A 22 11.73 0.06 -13.55
C LEU A 22 11.75 -1.28 -14.31
N VAL A 23 12.91 -1.89 -14.51
CA VAL A 23 13.03 -3.18 -15.21
C VAL A 23 12.24 -4.27 -14.48
N VAL A 24 12.39 -4.38 -13.16
CA VAL A 24 11.65 -5.38 -12.38
C VAL A 24 10.14 -5.08 -12.40
N THR A 25 9.74 -3.82 -12.34
CA THR A 25 8.33 -3.42 -12.47
C THR A 25 7.77 -3.81 -13.82
N LEU A 26 8.49 -3.57 -14.92
CA LEU A 26 8.07 -3.97 -16.27
C LEU A 26 7.98 -5.49 -16.42
N LEU A 27 8.91 -6.23 -15.80
CA LEU A 27 8.85 -7.70 -15.76
C LEU A 27 7.63 -8.19 -14.98
N ALA A 28 7.32 -7.60 -13.82
CA ALA A 28 6.13 -7.93 -13.03
C ALA A 28 4.83 -7.61 -13.79
N ILE A 29 4.78 -6.48 -14.50
CA ILE A 29 3.63 -6.16 -15.37
C ILE A 29 3.49 -7.21 -16.48
N GLY A 30 4.60 -7.54 -17.16
CA GLY A 30 4.61 -8.56 -18.22
C GLY A 30 4.19 -9.94 -17.71
N GLU A 31 4.68 -10.33 -16.54
CA GLU A 31 4.29 -11.56 -15.83
C GLU A 31 2.78 -11.63 -15.59
N LEU A 32 2.17 -10.56 -15.06
CA LEU A 32 0.73 -10.51 -14.83
C LEU A 32 -0.07 -10.55 -16.13
N LEU A 33 0.41 -9.93 -17.21
CA LEU A 33 -0.18 -10.01 -18.54
C LEU A 33 -0.13 -11.43 -19.11
N VAL A 34 0.99 -12.13 -18.92
CA VAL A 34 1.11 -13.55 -19.30
C VAL A 34 0.17 -14.41 -18.47
N PHE A 35 0.09 -14.20 -17.16
CA PHE A 35 -0.88 -14.89 -16.30
C PHE A 35 -2.30 -14.73 -16.86
N MET A 36 -2.74 -13.49 -17.10
CA MET A 36 -4.06 -13.19 -17.66
C MET A 36 -4.29 -13.90 -19.01
N GLY A 37 -3.29 -13.90 -19.89
CA GLY A 37 -3.37 -14.57 -21.19
C GLY A 37 -3.50 -16.10 -21.07
N VAL A 38 -2.77 -16.72 -20.13
CA VAL A 38 -2.78 -18.18 -19.95
C VAL A 38 -4.06 -18.66 -19.26
N VAL A 39 -4.62 -17.90 -18.33
CA VAL A 39 -5.86 -18.27 -17.63
C VAL A 39 -7.12 -17.97 -18.45
N ALA A 40 -7.06 -17.02 -19.39
CA ALA A 40 -8.21 -16.58 -20.18
C ALA A 40 -9.01 -17.72 -20.88
N PRO A 41 -8.39 -18.76 -21.47
CA PRO A 41 -9.15 -19.84 -22.12
C PRO A 41 -10.01 -20.68 -21.17
N ARG A 42 -9.70 -20.68 -19.86
CA ARG A 42 -10.44 -21.39 -18.81
C ARG A 42 -11.40 -20.48 -18.04
N PHE A 43 -11.45 -19.19 -18.36
CA PHE A 43 -12.29 -18.23 -17.66
C PHE A 43 -13.78 -18.49 -17.92
N SER A 44 -14.58 -18.43 -16.84
CA SER A 44 -16.04 -18.52 -16.89
C SER A 44 -16.67 -17.48 -15.97
N TRP A 45 -17.60 -16.68 -16.52
CA TRP A 45 -18.40 -15.74 -15.73
C TRP A 45 -19.27 -16.46 -14.69
N ALA A 46 -19.78 -17.65 -15.01
CA ALA A 46 -20.59 -18.44 -14.08
C ALA A 46 -19.74 -18.87 -12.87
N THR A 47 -18.48 -19.23 -13.10
CA THR A 47 -17.54 -19.61 -12.04
C THR A 47 -17.13 -18.40 -11.20
N PHE A 48 -16.81 -17.28 -11.84
CA PHE A 48 -16.44 -16.03 -11.15
C PHE A 48 -17.58 -15.50 -10.26
N ALA A 49 -18.82 -15.51 -10.76
CA ALA A 49 -19.97 -14.97 -10.05
C ALA A 49 -20.57 -15.94 -9.02
N ALA A 50 -20.26 -17.24 -9.09
CA ALA A 50 -20.78 -18.24 -8.17
C ALA A 50 -20.44 -17.86 -6.72
N HIS A 51 -21.43 -17.94 -5.83
CA HIS A 51 -21.28 -17.58 -4.42
C HIS A 51 -20.80 -16.13 -4.14
N GLY A 52 -20.85 -15.24 -5.13
CA GLY A 52 -20.28 -13.89 -5.05
C GLY A 52 -20.95 -12.96 -4.02
N TRP A 53 -22.15 -13.30 -3.56
CA TRP A 53 -22.89 -12.51 -2.56
C TRP A 53 -22.59 -12.99 -1.14
N ALA A 54 -21.32 -12.85 -0.73
CA ALA A 54 -20.82 -13.32 0.57
C ALA A 54 -21.09 -14.81 0.83
N GLY A 55 -20.89 -15.65 -0.19
CA GLY A 55 -21.11 -17.09 -0.13
C GLY A 55 -22.46 -17.55 -0.71
N GLY A 56 -23.35 -16.63 -1.07
CA GLY A 56 -24.64 -16.91 -1.71
C GLY A 56 -24.70 -16.59 -3.20
N ASP A 57 -25.67 -17.17 -3.89
CA ASP A 57 -25.89 -16.99 -5.34
C ASP A 57 -26.74 -15.75 -5.68
N ALA A 58 -27.43 -15.17 -4.70
CA ALA A 58 -28.23 -13.98 -4.86
C ALA A 58 -27.89 -12.92 -3.80
N PHE A 59 -28.05 -11.65 -4.17
CA PHE A 59 -27.83 -10.54 -3.25
C PHE A 59 -28.84 -10.61 -2.09
N THR A 60 -28.32 -10.48 -0.88
CA THR A 60 -29.11 -10.27 0.33
C THR A 60 -28.50 -9.13 1.13
N PRO A 61 -29.28 -8.44 1.99
CA PRO A 61 -28.72 -7.42 2.88
C PRO A 61 -27.57 -7.93 3.76
N ALA A 62 -27.50 -9.23 4.03
CA ALA A 62 -26.39 -9.85 4.76
C ALA A 62 -25.05 -9.75 4.00
N ALA A 63 -25.07 -9.72 2.67
CA ALA A 63 -23.86 -9.59 1.86
C ALA A 63 -23.17 -8.22 2.01
N ILE A 64 -23.93 -7.18 2.39
CA ILE A 64 -23.40 -5.84 2.63
C ILE A 64 -22.32 -5.89 3.72
N GLY A 65 -22.55 -6.64 4.80
CA GLY A 65 -21.57 -6.77 5.89
C GLY A 65 -20.23 -7.31 5.39
N GLY A 66 -20.24 -8.33 4.51
CA GLY A 66 -19.04 -8.89 3.90
C GLY A 66 -18.34 -7.91 2.95
N MET A 67 -19.11 -7.17 2.14
CA MET A 67 -18.57 -6.13 1.26
C MET A 67 -17.86 -5.03 2.06
N LEU A 68 -18.49 -4.55 3.14
CA LEU A 68 -17.89 -3.53 3.99
C LEU A 68 -16.65 -4.07 4.71
N ALA A 69 -16.67 -5.32 5.17
CA ALA A 69 -15.53 -5.97 5.82
C ALA A 69 -14.34 -6.21 4.88
N ALA A 70 -14.55 -6.30 3.56
CA ALA A 70 -13.50 -6.43 2.56
C ALA A 70 -12.79 -5.09 2.24
N THR A 71 -13.41 -3.95 2.57
CA THR A 71 -12.91 -2.60 2.24
C THR A 71 -11.47 -2.33 2.68
N PRO A 72 -11.01 -2.68 3.91
CA PRO A 72 -9.63 -2.39 4.31
C PRO A 72 -8.60 -3.08 3.41
N PHE A 73 -8.88 -4.31 2.98
CA PHE A 73 -7.99 -5.07 2.11
C PHE A 73 -7.97 -4.49 0.68
N ALA A 74 -9.12 -4.05 0.18
CA ALA A 74 -9.20 -3.34 -1.08
C ALA A 74 -8.40 -2.03 -1.04
N VAL A 75 -8.50 -1.24 0.04
CA VAL A 75 -7.71 -0.02 0.22
C VAL A 75 -6.22 -0.32 0.31
N TRP A 76 -5.84 -1.34 1.08
CA TRP A 76 -4.44 -1.76 1.21
C TRP A 76 -3.80 -2.07 -0.13
N PHE A 77 -4.56 -2.65 -1.07
CA PHE A 77 -4.09 -2.95 -2.41
C PHE A 77 -3.61 -1.72 -3.20
N PHE A 78 -4.15 -0.53 -2.90
CA PHE A 78 -3.81 0.74 -3.57
C PHE A 78 -2.95 1.68 -2.70
N LEU A 79 -2.51 1.21 -1.53
CA LEU A 79 -1.65 1.97 -0.63
C LEU A 79 -0.23 2.10 -1.22
N ALA A 80 0.54 3.09 -0.73
CA ALA A 80 1.89 3.44 -1.18
C ALA A 80 1.99 4.26 -2.48
N ILE A 81 0.86 4.59 -3.14
CA ILE A 81 0.86 5.50 -4.29
C ILE A 81 1.36 6.91 -3.93
N GLU A 82 1.28 7.31 -2.65
CA GLU A 82 1.87 8.53 -2.10
C GLU A 82 3.40 8.60 -2.28
N GLY A 83 4.08 7.48 -2.52
CA GLY A 83 5.51 7.44 -2.80
C GLY A 83 5.92 8.30 -4.01
N VAL A 84 5.02 8.48 -4.99
CA VAL A 84 5.27 9.35 -6.16
C VAL A 84 5.52 10.80 -5.73
N ALA A 85 4.78 11.32 -4.75
CA ALA A 85 4.97 12.68 -4.25
C ALA A 85 6.31 12.85 -3.51
N LEU A 86 6.81 11.79 -2.86
CA LEU A 86 8.12 11.82 -2.19
C LEU A 86 9.28 11.96 -3.17
N ALA A 87 9.09 11.51 -4.42
CA ALA A 87 10.07 11.63 -5.50
C ALA A 87 9.93 12.94 -6.30
N ALA A 88 9.01 13.85 -5.91
CA ALA A 88 8.76 15.07 -6.67
C ALA A 88 9.98 16.00 -6.76
N GLU A 89 10.82 16.05 -5.73
CA GLU A 89 12.05 16.84 -5.72
C GLU A 89 13.13 16.28 -6.66
N GLU A 90 13.09 14.97 -6.94
CA GLU A 90 14.05 14.27 -7.80
C GLU A 90 13.54 14.16 -9.26
N ALA A 91 12.28 14.53 -9.52
CA ALA A 91 11.65 14.39 -10.82
C ALA A 91 12.06 15.51 -11.80
N ARG A 92 12.35 15.14 -13.05
CA ARG A 92 12.54 16.11 -14.14
C ARG A 92 11.18 16.69 -14.54
N ASP A 93 11.05 18.02 -14.50
CA ASP A 93 9.79 18.74 -14.73
C ASP A 93 8.61 18.18 -13.90
N PRO A 94 8.64 18.36 -12.56
CA PRO A 94 7.65 17.76 -11.65
C PRO A 94 6.21 18.14 -12.00
N HIS A 95 5.99 19.34 -12.55
CA HIS A 95 4.68 19.84 -12.95
C HIS A 95 3.98 18.95 -13.98
N ARG A 96 4.73 18.28 -14.85
CA ARG A 96 4.18 17.36 -15.86
C ARG A 96 4.39 15.91 -15.48
N THR A 97 5.53 15.59 -14.88
CA THR A 97 5.92 14.20 -14.59
C THR A 97 5.11 13.62 -13.44
N ILE A 98 4.87 14.36 -12.35
CA ILE A 98 4.17 13.85 -11.17
C ILE A 98 2.69 13.53 -11.48
N PRO A 99 1.91 14.41 -12.14
CA PRO A 99 0.54 14.06 -12.53
C PRO A 99 0.45 12.84 -13.44
N ARG A 100 1.37 12.72 -14.42
CA ARG A 100 1.42 11.57 -15.34
C ARG A 100 1.77 10.27 -14.62
N ALA A 101 2.72 10.33 -13.67
CA ALA A 101 3.09 9.19 -12.86
C ALA A 101 1.92 8.72 -11.98
N TYR A 102 1.19 9.65 -11.33
CA TYR A 102 0.01 9.31 -10.55
C TYR A 102 -1.10 8.67 -11.39
N ILE A 103 -1.49 9.32 -12.50
CA ILE A 103 -2.61 8.83 -13.32
C ILE A 103 -2.22 7.53 -14.03
N GLY A 104 -1.05 7.49 -14.66
CA GLY A 104 -0.57 6.30 -15.36
C GLY A 104 -0.38 5.12 -14.40
N GLY A 105 0.30 5.35 -13.27
CA GLY A 105 0.51 4.32 -12.26
C GLY A 105 -0.81 3.78 -11.69
N MET A 106 -1.76 4.66 -11.37
CA MET A 106 -3.07 4.24 -10.85
C MET A 106 -3.88 3.47 -11.90
N LEU A 107 -3.93 3.93 -13.15
CA LEU A 107 -4.66 3.22 -14.21
C LEU A 107 -4.06 1.85 -14.49
N THR A 108 -2.73 1.73 -14.53
CA THR A 108 -2.05 0.45 -14.68
C THR A 108 -2.36 -0.47 -13.50
N LEU A 109 -2.28 0.03 -12.27
CA LEU A 109 -2.57 -0.76 -11.07
C LEU A 109 -4.01 -1.25 -11.05
N VAL A 110 -5.00 -0.38 -11.31
CA VAL A 110 -6.42 -0.77 -11.39
C VAL A 110 -6.67 -1.81 -12.48
N GLY A 111 -6.11 -1.61 -13.68
CA GLY A 111 -6.26 -2.55 -14.79
C GLY A 111 -5.70 -3.93 -14.46
N LEU A 112 -4.49 -3.99 -13.91
CA LEU A 112 -3.85 -5.24 -13.49
C LEU A 112 -4.60 -5.89 -12.33
N ALA A 113 -5.03 -5.12 -11.33
CA ALA A 113 -5.80 -5.62 -10.18
C ALA A 113 -7.09 -6.32 -10.62
N LEU A 114 -7.89 -5.64 -11.46
CA LEU A 114 -9.14 -6.18 -11.98
C LEU A 114 -8.90 -7.38 -12.88
N GLY A 115 -7.91 -7.31 -13.77
CA GLY A 115 -7.60 -8.41 -14.69
C GLY A 115 -7.14 -9.67 -13.94
N VAL A 116 -6.29 -9.51 -12.93
CA VAL A 116 -5.83 -10.61 -12.08
C VAL A 116 -6.97 -11.17 -11.21
N MET A 117 -7.81 -10.31 -10.63
CA MET A 117 -8.99 -10.74 -9.85
C MET A 117 -9.96 -11.56 -10.71
N LEU A 118 -10.28 -11.08 -11.91
CA LEU A 118 -11.14 -11.79 -12.86
C LEU A 118 -10.50 -13.10 -13.31
N GLY A 119 -9.21 -13.07 -13.67
CA GLY A 119 -8.47 -14.25 -14.11
C GLY A 119 -8.41 -15.34 -13.03
N ALA A 120 -7.99 -15.00 -11.81
CA ALA A 120 -7.87 -15.95 -10.71
C ALA A 120 -9.23 -16.46 -10.22
N GLY A 121 -10.24 -15.59 -10.12
CA GLY A 121 -11.57 -15.96 -9.66
C GLY A 121 -12.41 -16.71 -10.70
N GLY A 122 -12.08 -16.57 -11.99
CA GLY A 122 -12.88 -17.14 -13.08
C GLY A 122 -12.46 -18.54 -13.55
N VAL A 123 -11.33 -19.08 -13.08
CA VAL A 123 -10.81 -20.40 -13.53
C VAL A 123 -11.22 -21.60 -12.66
N GLY A 124 -11.84 -21.35 -11.51
CA GLY A 124 -12.29 -22.40 -10.59
C GLY A 124 -12.96 -21.78 -9.36
N ASP A 125 -13.28 -22.59 -8.36
CA ASP A 125 -13.85 -22.05 -7.12
C ASP A 125 -12.85 -21.08 -6.44
N TRP A 126 -13.24 -19.80 -6.38
CA TRP A 126 -12.44 -18.73 -5.78
C TRP A 126 -12.33 -18.89 -4.27
N ARG A 127 -13.24 -19.63 -3.61
CA ARG A 127 -13.22 -19.87 -2.16
C ARG A 127 -12.02 -20.68 -1.73
N GLU A 128 -11.54 -21.56 -2.61
CA GLU A 128 -10.30 -22.31 -2.38
C GLU A 128 -9.05 -21.41 -2.45
N LEU A 129 -9.16 -20.19 -3.00
CA LEU A 129 -8.08 -19.20 -2.99
C LEU A 129 -8.12 -18.29 -1.76
N ALA A 130 -9.21 -18.28 -0.99
CA ALA A 130 -9.43 -17.31 0.09
C ALA A 130 -8.46 -17.45 1.27
N ASN A 131 -7.89 -18.64 1.48
CA ASN A 131 -7.05 -18.96 2.65
C ASN A 131 -5.66 -19.48 2.27
N VAL A 132 -5.21 -19.25 1.04
CA VAL A 132 -3.84 -19.60 0.61
C VAL A 132 -2.96 -18.35 0.57
N ASN A 133 -1.66 -18.54 0.76
CA ASN A 133 -0.70 -17.42 0.77
C ASN A 133 -0.32 -16.95 -0.66
N ASP A 134 -0.53 -17.81 -1.65
CA ASP A 134 -0.09 -17.65 -3.03
C ASP A 134 -1.26 -17.93 -4.02
N PRO A 135 -2.32 -17.10 -3.99
CA PRO A 135 -3.52 -17.36 -4.78
C PRO A 135 -3.30 -17.34 -6.29
N LEU A 136 -2.34 -16.55 -6.80
CA LEU A 136 -2.07 -16.48 -8.25
C LEU A 136 -1.35 -17.72 -8.78
N PRO A 137 -0.25 -18.20 -8.17
CA PRO A 137 0.30 -19.52 -8.47
C PRO A 137 -0.73 -20.63 -8.37
N ARG A 138 -1.59 -20.62 -7.33
CA ARG A 138 -2.62 -21.64 -7.17
C ARG A 138 -3.67 -21.62 -8.28
N ALA A 139 -4.12 -20.44 -8.71
CA ALA A 139 -5.04 -20.31 -9.84
C ALA A 139 -4.39 -20.78 -11.15
N MET A 140 -3.13 -20.43 -11.37
CA MET A 140 -2.34 -20.83 -12.54
C MET A 140 -2.17 -22.36 -12.60
N GLU A 141 -1.82 -22.99 -11.48
CA GLU A 141 -1.63 -24.43 -11.36
C GLU A 141 -2.87 -25.22 -11.81
N ARG A 142 -4.09 -24.74 -11.49
CA ARG A 142 -5.34 -25.38 -11.93
C ARG A 142 -5.50 -25.41 -13.45
N VAL A 143 -4.94 -24.41 -14.13
CA VAL A 143 -5.05 -24.28 -15.58
C VAL A 143 -4.00 -25.13 -16.28
N VAL A 144 -2.74 -25.00 -15.86
CA VAL A 144 -1.58 -25.56 -16.60
C VAL A 144 -0.94 -26.79 -15.96
N GLY A 145 -1.30 -27.13 -14.71
CA GLY A 145 -0.69 -28.20 -13.94
C GLY A 145 0.60 -27.80 -13.22
N ALA A 146 0.97 -28.57 -12.19
CA ALA A 146 2.08 -28.28 -11.28
C ALA A 146 3.48 -28.33 -11.93
N SER A 147 3.64 -29.05 -13.04
CA SER A 147 4.93 -29.17 -13.74
C SER A 147 5.10 -28.18 -14.90
N SER A 148 4.15 -27.26 -15.09
CA SER A 148 4.18 -26.32 -16.22
C SER A 148 5.26 -25.26 -16.08
N GLY A 149 5.99 -25.02 -17.17
CA GLY A 149 6.94 -23.90 -17.26
C GLY A 149 6.30 -22.54 -17.02
N TRP A 150 5.01 -22.37 -17.33
CA TRP A 150 4.30 -21.12 -17.09
C TRP A 150 4.07 -20.84 -15.60
N LEU A 151 3.79 -21.89 -14.81
CA LEU A 151 3.68 -21.77 -13.36
C LEU A 151 5.03 -21.43 -12.74
N HIS A 152 6.10 -22.12 -13.15
CA HIS A 152 7.44 -21.83 -12.67
C HIS A 152 7.89 -20.41 -13.05
N MET A 153 7.59 -19.95 -14.26
CA MET A 153 7.88 -18.57 -14.69
C MET A 153 7.19 -17.56 -13.77
N LEU A 154 5.89 -17.75 -13.48
CA LEU A 154 5.13 -16.90 -12.57
C LEU A 154 5.78 -16.86 -11.17
N VAL A 155 6.10 -18.03 -10.59
CA VAL A 155 6.70 -18.09 -9.25
C VAL A 155 8.06 -17.37 -9.21
N TRP A 156 8.93 -17.59 -10.20
CA TRP A 156 10.26 -17.00 -10.22
C TRP A 156 10.23 -15.48 -10.47
N LEU A 157 9.46 -15.01 -11.45
CA LEU A 157 9.33 -13.58 -11.72
C LEU A 157 8.63 -12.84 -10.57
N GLY A 158 7.58 -13.44 -10.00
CA GLY A 158 6.87 -12.88 -8.85
C GLY A 158 7.78 -12.73 -7.63
N LEU A 159 8.70 -13.69 -7.40
CA LEU A 159 9.70 -13.58 -6.35
C LEU A 159 10.66 -12.40 -6.56
N PHE A 160 11.09 -12.13 -7.79
CA PHE A 160 11.87 -10.93 -8.11
C PHE A 160 11.07 -9.64 -7.85
N GLY A 161 9.77 -9.63 -8.16
CA GLY A 161 8.86 -8.53 -7.83
C GLY A 161 8.79 -8.27 -6.32
N LEU A 162 8.66 -9.32 -5.50
CA LEU A 162 8.66 -9.23 -4.04
C LEU A 162 10.00 -8.68 -3.50
N VAL A 163 11.13 -9.11 -4.07
CA VAL A 163 12.47 -8.61 -3.74
C VAL A 163 12.58 -7.11 -4.00
N ALA A 164 12.16 -6.65 -5.18
CA ALA A 164 12.20 -5.23 -5.52
C ALA A 164 11.26 -4.39 -4.65
N SER A 165 10.03 -4.86 -4.44
CA SER A 165 9.06 -4.19 -3.56
C SER A 165 9.57 -4.07 -2.12
N PHE A 166 10.14 -5.14 -1.58
CA PHE A 166 10.69 -5.15 -0.22
C PHE A 166 11.91 -4.22 -0.07
N HIS A 167 12.77 -4.15 -1.10
CA HIS A 167 13.85 -3.15 -1.14
C HIS A 167 13.30 -1.72 -1.12
N GLY A 168 12.35 -1.41 -2.01
CA GLY A 168 11.76 -0.08 -2.16
C GLY A 168 11.04 0.40 -0.90
N ILE A 169 10.33 -0.48 -0.19
CA ILE A 169 9.59 -0.09 1.02
C ILE A 169 10.51 0.18 2.22
N ILE A 170 11.66 -0.49 2.33
CA ILE A 170 12.69 -0.16 3.33
C ILE A 170 13.29 1.22 3.04
N MET A 171 13.56 1.52 1.76
CA MET A 171 14.03 2.83 1.34
C MET A 171 12.99 3.92 1.65
N GLY A 172 11.72 3.71 1.27
CA GLY A 172 10.64 4.67 1.51
C GLY A 172 10.40 4.94 2.99
N SER A 173 10.24 3.88 3.79
CA SER A 173 10.00 4.00 5.24
C SER A 173 11.16 4.70 5.97
N SER A 174 12.41 4.37 5.63
CA SER A 174 13.57 5.01 6.25
C SER A 174 13.69 6.50 5.89
N ARG A 175 13.40 6.90 4.65
CA ARG A 175 13.34 8.31 4.22
C ARG A 175 12.25 9.08 4.98
N GLN A 176 11.07 8.49 5.15
CA GLN A 176 9.97 9.11 5.90
C GLN A 176 10.33 9.29 7.37
N ILE A 177 10.89 8.27 8.03
CA ILE A 177 11.35 8.35 9.43
C ILE A 177 12.45 9.41 9.58
N PHE A 178 13.43 9.41 8.68
CA PHE A 178 14.50 10.41 8.65
C PHE A 178 13.95 11.83 8.51
N ALA A 179 13.01 12.06 7.59
CA ALA A 179 12.40 13.37 7.37
C ALA A 179 11.62 13.84 8.62
N MET A 180 10.86 12.96 9.25
CA MET A 180 10.15 13.26 10.51
C MET A 180 11.11 13.58 11.66
N ALA A 181 12.21 12.83 11.79
CA ALA A 181 13.23 13.08 12.79
C ALA A 181 13.97 14.40 12.56
N ARG A 182 14.30 14.72 11.31
CA ARG A 182 14.92 16.00 10.92
C ARG A 182 14.00 17.19 11.19
N ALA A 183 12.69 17.00 11.01
CA ALA A 183 11.68 18.00 11.31
C ALA A 183 11.29 18.08 12.80
N GLY A 184 11.95 17.31 13.68
CA GLY A 184 11.76 17.36 15.14
C GLY A 184 10.53 16.60 15.65
N TYR A 185 9.86 15.80 14.81
CA TYR A 185 8.71 14.98 15.21
C TYR A 185 9.11 13.65 15.86
N LEU A 186 10.33 13.18 15.60
CA LEU A 186 10.92 11.95 16.15
C LEU A 186 12.30 12.24 16.76
N PRO A 187 12.84 11.33 17.60
CA PRO A 187 14.17 11.49 18.18
C PRO A 187 15.23 11.80 17.12
N THR A 188 16.06 12.82 17.37
CA THR A 188 17.08 13.33 16.42
C THR A 188 18.11 12.28 16.02
N VAL A 189 18.30 11.23 16.82
CA VAL A 189 19.16 10.08 16.51
C VAL A 189 18.72 9.37 15.21
N LEU A 190 17.42 9.35 14.91
CA LEU A 190 16.88 8.77 13.67
C LEU A 190 17.17 9.61 12.42
N ALA A 191 17.59 10.87 12.59
CA ALA A 191 18.05 11.74 11.51
C ALA A 191 19.54 11.59 11.20
N ARG A 192 20.25 10.60 11.77
CA ARG A 192 21.67 10.36 11.48
C ARG A 192 21.86 9.72 10.11
N VAL A 193 22.87 10.21 9.40
CA VAL A 193 23.28 9.73 8.07
C VAL A 193 24.60 8.97 8.18
N HIS A 194 24.79 7.95 7.36
CA HIS A 194 26.02 7.15 7.34
C HIS A 194 27.16 7.98 6.71
N PRO A 195 28.30 8.16 7.38
CA PRO A 195 29.34 9.09 6.94
C PRO A 195 29.96 8.72 5.59
N ARG A 196 30.02 7.42 5.25
CA ARG A 196 30.57 6.93 3.98
C ARG A 196 29.54 6.80 2.85
N PHE A 197 28.27 6.49 3.18
CA PHE A 197 27.28 6.07 2.18
C PHE A 197 26.16 7.09 1.97
N GLY A 198 26.03 8.10 2.85
CA GLY A 198 25.00 9.12 2.72
C GLY A 198 23.58 8.63 3.00
N THR A 199 23.41 7.44 3.59
CA THR A 199 22.10 6.81 3.84
C THR A 199 21.63 7.00 5.28
N PRO A 200 20.31 7.08 5.54
CA PRO A 200 19.76 7.24 6.90
C PRO A 200 19.78 5.90 7.67
N TRP A 201 20.97 5.39 7.95
CA TRP A 201 21.17 4.02 8.47
C TRP A 201 20.45 3.74 9.79
N VAL A 202 20.33 4.72 10.68
CA VAL A 202 19.60 4.52 11.94
C VAL A 202 18.10 4.34 11.67
N ALA A 203 17.53 5.11 10.74
CA ALA A 203 16.14 4.96 10.34
C ALA A 203 15.90 3.61 9.65
N ILE A 204 16.84 3.13 8.83
CA ILE A 204 16.79 1.80 8.20
C ILE A 204 16.78 0.69 9.26
N VAL A 205 17.70 0.76 10.23
CA VAL A 205 17.76 -0.23 11.32
C VAL A 205 16.51 -0.17 12.18
N ALA A 206 16.03 1.03 12.52
CA ALA A 206 14.83 1.19 13.34
C ALA A 206 13.58 0.61 12.66
N SER A 207 13.33 0.94 11.38
CA SER A 207 12.18 0.39 10.64
C SER A 207 12.31 -1.12 10.44
N GLY A 208 13.52 -1.60 10.16
CA GLY A 208 13.79 -3.02 10.02
C GLY A 208 13.60 -3.81 11.31
N LEU A 209 14.03 -3.28 12.46
CA LEU A 209 13.78 -3.89 13.77
C LEU A 209 12.28 -3.96 14.09
N VAL A 210 11.51 -2.92 13.77
CA VAL A 210 10.04 -2.95 13.91
C VAL A 210 9.43 -4.04 13.02
N GLY A 211 9.86 -4.15 11.77
CA GLY A 211 9.39 -5.20 10.85
C GLY A 211 9.75 -6.62 11.32
N ILE A 212 10.98 -6.82 11.80
CA ILE A 212 11.44 -8.09 12.39
C ILE A 212 10.58 -8.42 13.63
N ALA A 213 10.39 -7.46 14.53
CA ALA A 213 9.57 -7.65 15.72
C ALA A 213 8.11 -7.99 15.36
N ALA A 214 7.56 -7.37 14.32
CA ALA A 214 6.22 -7.68 13.83
C ALA A 214 6.12 -9.13 13.32
N ILE A 215 7.10 -9.61 12.56
CA ILE A 215 7.10 -10.99 12.03
C ILE A 215 7.23 -12.02 13.16
N PHE A 216 8.18 -11.85 14.07
CA PHE A 216 8.35 -12.79 15.18
C PHE A 216 7.22 -12.70 16.21
N GLY A 217 6.63 -11.51 16.34
CA GLY A 217 5.46 -11.26 17.20
C GLY A 217 4.15 -11.78 16.63
N ASP A 218 4.04 -12.03 15.32
CA ASP A 218 2.79 -12.41 14.64
C ASP A 218 2.10 -13.63 15.23
N ARG A 219 2.90 -14.61 15.68
CA ARG A 219 2.38 -15.85 16.30
C ARG A 219 1.97 -15.69 17.76
N VAL A 220 2.41 -14.63 18.43
CA VAL A 220 2.29 -14.47 19.89
C VAL A 220 1.36 -13.31 20.25
N VAL A 221 1.35 -12.26 19.44
CA VAL A 221 0.61 -11.03 19.66
C VAL A 221 -0.60 -11.01 18.74
N MET A 222 -1.78 -10.97 19.35
CA MET A 222 -3.05 -10.78 18.66
C MET A 222 -3.58 -9.38 19.00
N LEU A 223 -3.97 -8.61 17.98
CA LEU A 223 -4.57 -7.29 18.16
C LEU A 223 -5.94 -7.29 17.46
N GLY A 224 -7.00 -6.89 18.17
CA GLY A 224 -8.34 -6.86 17.59
C GLY A 224 -8.85 -8.23 17.09
N GLY A 225 -8.34 -9.33 17.65
CA GLY A 225 -8.71 -10.69 17.23
C GLY A 225 -8.01 -11.19 15.97
N GLN A 226 -7.02 -10.46 15.45
CA GLN A 226 -6.24 -10.88 14.28
C GLN A 226 -4.74 -10.99 14.59
N PRO A 227 -3.99 -11.78 13.81
CA PRO A 227 -2.52 -11.81 13.89
C PRO A 227 -1.92 -10.42 13.75
N LEU A 228 -0.77 -10.19 14.39
CA LEU A 228 -0.13 -8.88 14.45
C LEU A 228 0.05 -8.24 13.06
N THR A 229 0.46 -9.01 12.07
CA THR A 229 0.68 -8.53 10.70
C THR A 229 -0.61 -8.06 10.03
N ALA A 230 -1.70 -8.81 10.18
CA ALA A 230 -3.02 -8.43 9.68
C ALA A 230 -3.57 -7.19 10.41
N ALA A 231 -3.33 -7.11 11.72
CA ALA A 231 -3.67 -5.92 12.50
C ALA A 231 -2.89 -4.69 12.02
N ILE A 232 -1.58 -4.79 11.79
CA ILE A 232 -0.73 -3.68 11.30
C ILE A 232 -1.18 -3.20 9.92
N VAL A 233 -1.59 -4.12 9.02
CA VAL A 233 -2.20 -3.76 7.73
C VAL A 233 -3.43 -2.91 7.93
N THR A 234 -4.37 -3.36 8.79
CA THR A 234 -5.60 -2.63 9.09
C THR A 234 -5.31 -1.26 9.73
N MET A 235 -4.35 -1.20 10.65
CA MET A 235 -3.92 0.04 11.29
C MET A 235 -3.29 1.02 10.30
N SER A 236 -2.52 0.51 9.34
CA SER A 236 -1.90 1.30 8.28
C SER A 236 -2.95 1.87 7.32
N VAL A 237 -3.97 1.08 6.97
CA VAL A 237 -5.14 1.55 6.19
C VAL A 237 -5.89 2.66 6.93
N LEU A 238 -6.14 2.51 8.24
CA LEU A 238 -6.76 3.56 9.06
C LEU A 238 -5.93 4.86 9.03
N GLY A 239 -4.62 4.76 9.22
CA GLY A 239 -3.71 5.92 9.15
C GLY A 239 -3.71 6.59 7.78
N ALA A 240 -3.65 5.80 6.71
CA ALA A 240 -3.68 6.29 5.33
C ALA A 240 -5.01 6.98 5.00
N MET A 241 -6.14 6.40 5.40
CA MET A 241 -7.47 7.00 5.19
C MET A 241 -7.63 8.34 5.92
N VAL A 242 -7.15 8.43 7.17
CA VAL A 242 -7.12 9.72 7.89
C VAL A 242 -6.24 10.73 7.15
N MET A 243 -5.05 10.33 6.70
CA MET A 243 -4.15 11.20 5.95
C MET A 243 -4.77 11.70 4.63
N TYR A 244 -5.38 10.81 3.85
CA TYR A 244 -6.07 11.18 2.60
C TYR A 244 -7.26 12.12 2.87
N GLY A 245 -8.04 11.86 3.91
CA GLY A 245 -9.17 12.71 4.30
C GLY A 245 -8.72 14.11 4.70
N VAL A 246 -7.68 14.21 5.53
CA VAL A 246 -7.07 15.50 5.91
C VAL A 246 -6.51 16.22 4.69
N SER A 247 -5.78 15.53 3.81
CA SER A 247 -5.21 16.11 2.58
C SER A 247 -6.30 16.67 1.65
N LEU A 248 -7.40 15.92 1.45
CA LEU A 248 -8.54 16.37 0.65
C LEU A 248 -9.26 17.56 1.29
N ALA A 249 -9.50 17.52 2.60
CA ALA A 249 -10.08 18.65 3.32
C ALA A 249 -9.19 19.91 3.24
N SER A 250 -7.87 19.74 3.36
CA SER A 250 -6.88 20.81 3.21
C SER A 250 -6.93 21.45 1.82
N LEU A 251 -7.23 20.69 0.75
CA LEU A 251 -7.43 21.27 -0.59
C LEU A 251 -8.56 22.31 -0.60
N PHE A 252 -9.71 21.99 0.01
CA PHE A 252 -10.84 22.93 0.08
C PHE A 252 -10.51 24.15 0.94
N VAL A 253 -9.84 23.95 2.07
CA VAL A 253 -9.39 25.05 2.94
C VAL A 253 -8.40 25.95 2.21
N LEU A 254 -7.43 25.37 1.47
CA LEU A 254 -6.43 26.13 0.71
C LEU A 254 -7.08 26.94 -0.43
N ARG A 255 -8.11 26.38 -1.08
CA ARG A 255 -8.88 27.09 -2.12
C ARG A 255 -9.62 28.31 -1.57
N HIS A 256 -10.05 28.25 -0.31
CA HIS A 256 -10.72 29.36 0.35
C HIS A 256 -9.73 30.39 0.92
N ARG A 257 -8.68 29.93 1.61
CA ARG A 257 -7.72 30.82 2.28
C ARG A 257 -6.72 31.48 1.35
N GLU A 258 -6.28 30.76 0.30
CA GLU A 258 -5.24 31.22 -0.61
C GLU A 258 -5.66 31.07 -2.08
N PRO A 259 -6.69 31.82 -2.53
CA PRO A 259 -7.26 31.67 -3.86
C PRO A 259 -6.25 31.99 -4.98
N GLY A 260 -5.32 32.92 -4.75
CA GLY A 260 -4.33 33.38 -5.74
C GLY A 260 -3.08 32.52 -5.92
N LEU A 261 -2.90 31.42 -5.16
CA LEU A 261 -1.73 30.57 -5.32
C LEU A 261 -1.62 29.99 -6.73
N PRO A 262 -0.40 29.95 -7.33
CA PRO A 262 -0.17 29.25 -8.58
C PRO A 262 -0.41 27.75 -8.36
N ARG A 263 -1.18 27.13 -9.26
CA ARG A 263 -1.55 25.71 -9.19
C ARG A 263 -1.12 25.01 -10.48
N PRO A 264 0.14 24.57 -10.58
CA PRO A 264 0.67 23.92 -11.77
C PRO A 264 -0.15 22.69 -12.17
N PHE A 265 -0.70 21.98 -11.17
CA PHE A 265 -1.65 20.90 -11.36
C PHE A 265 -2.99 21.24 -10.69
N PRO A 266 -3.98 21.75 -11.44
CA PRO A 266 -5.30 22.01 -10.89
C PRO A 266 -6.05 20.70 -10.66
N ALA A 267 -6.70 20.58 -9.50
CA ALA A 267 -7.60 19.46 -9.22
C ALA A 267 -8.70 19.37 -10.29
N ILE A 268 -8.69 18.27 -11.05
CA ILE A 268 -9.64 17.99 -12.13
C ILE A 268 -11.05 17.92 -11.53
N GLY A 269 -12.01 18.62 -12.14
CA GLY A 269 -13.42 18.60 -11.72
C GLY A 269 -13.71 19.24 -10.36
N TYR A 270 -12.83 20.12 -9.87
CA TYR A 270 -13.09 20.88 -8.64
C TYR A 270 -14.37 21.74 -8.75
N PRO A 271 -15.26 21.77 -7.75
CA PRO A 271 -15.13 21.13 -6.42
C PRO A 271 -15.65 19.69 -6.35
N TRP A 272 -16.39 19.22 -7.35
CA TRP A 272 -17.17 17.98 -7.29
C TRP A 272 -16.32 16.71 -7.15
N VAL A 273 -15.28 16.55 -7.97
CA VAL A 273 -14.44 15.33 -7.93
C VAL A 273 -13.73 15.17 -6.58
N PRO A 274 -13.03 16.19 -6.03
CA PRO A 274 -12.49 16.10 -4.68
C PRO A 274 -13.54 15.94 -3.58
N ALA A 275 -14.75 16.46 -3.77
CA ALA A 275 -15.83 16.33 -2.78
C ALA A 275 -16.35 14.89 -2.73
N VAL A 276 -16.56 14.26 -3.90
CA VAL A 276 -16.90 12.84 -4.00
C VAL A 276 -15.78 11.98 -3.40
N ALA A 277 -14.52 12.27 -3.72
CA ALA A 277 -13.38 11.56 -3.13
C ALA A 277 -13.35 11.69 -1.60
N LEU A 278 -13.65 12.87 -1.05
CA LEU A 278 -13.72 13.10 0.39
C LEU A 278 -14.84 12.28 1.03
N VAL A 279 -16.03 12.23 0.42
CA VAL A 279 -17.16 11.40 0.88
C VAL A 279 -16.81 9.91 0.82
N LEU A 280 -16.15 9.45 -0.23
CA LEU A 280 -15.73 8.05 -0.36
C LEU A 280 -14.69 7.67 0.69
N VAL A 281 -13.70 8.53 0.94
CA VAL A 281 -12.68 8.30 1.97
C VAL A 281 -13.29 8.28 3.36
N THR A 282 -14.22 9.21 3.68
CA THR A 282 -14.89 9.21 4.99
C THR A 282 -15.82 8.01 5.16
N GLY A 283 -16.52 7.62 4.10
CA GLY A 283 -17.33 6.39 4.07
C GLY A 283 -16.46 5.15 4.31
N CYS A 284 -15.38 4.99 3.55
CA CYS A 284 -14.43 3.88 3.72
C CYS A 284 -13.84 3.87 5.13
N LEU A 285 -13.40 5.01 5.65
CA LEU A 285 -12.91 5.12 7.02
C LEU A 285 -13.97 4.65 8.03
N GLY A 286 -15.23 5.08 7.87
CA GLY A 286 -16.35 4.63 8.70
C GLY A 286 -16.56 3.11 8.65
N THR A 287 -16.42 2.49 7.47
CA THR A 287 -16.54 1.02 7.32
C THR A 287 -15.40 0.28 8.03
N VAL A 288 -14.16 0.76 7.89
CA VAL A 288 -13.00 0.15 8.57
C VAL A 288 -13.13 0.29 10.09
N VAL A 289 -13.60 1.44 10.57
CA VAL A 289 -13.87 1.68 12.00
C VAL A 289 -14.98 0.79 12.53
N TRP A 290 -16.06 0.63 11.78
CA TRP A 290 -17.16 -0.24 12.14
C TRP A 290 -16.75 -1.72 12.18
N SER A 291 -15.97 -2.18 11.19
CA SER A 291 -15.51 -3.57 11.13
C SER A 291 -14.39 -3.89 12.12
N ASN A 292 -13.59 -2.91 12.55
CA ASN A 292 -12.42 -3.12 13.41
C ASN A 292 -12.34 -2.14 14.61
N PRO A 293 -13.37 -2.06 15.46
CA PRO A 293 -13.49 -1.00 16.47
C PRO A 293 -12.32 -0.98 17.47
N GLY A 294 -11.82 -2.15 17.88
CA GLY A 294 -10.68 -2.25 18.80
C GLY A 294 -9.38 -1.71 18.19
N LEU A 295 -9.09 -2.07 16.92
CA LEU A 295 -7.93 -1.55 16.21
C LEU A 295 -8.06 -0.04 15.97
N SER A 296 -9.26 0.43 15.60
CA SER A 296 -9.52 1.85 15.39
C SER A 296 -9.36 2.68 16.65
N ALA A 297 -9.78 2.18 17.81
CA ALA A 297 -9.52 2.84 19.08
C ALA A 297 -8.02 2.96 19.35
N SER A 298 -7.26 1.87 19.16
CA SER A 298 -5.80 1.88 19.34
C SER A 298 -5.09 2.86 18.39
N CYS A 299 -5.48 2.89 17.10
CA CYS A 299 -4.99 3.87 16.13
C CYS A 299 -5.34 5.30 16.54
N GLY A 300 -6.57 5.54 17.01
CA GLY A 300 -7.01 6.85 17.48
C GLY A 300 -6.14 7.35 18.64
N VAL A 301 -5.83 6.50 19.60
CA VAL A 301 -4.92 6.82 20.71
C VAL A 301 -3.51 7.13 20.20
N LEU A 302 -2.97 6.34 19.27
CA LEU A 302 -1.64 6.59 18.69
C LEU A 302 -1.58 7.92 17.92
N LEU A 303 -2.59 8.20 17.08
CA LEU A 303 -2.65 9.43 16.28
C LEU A 303 -2.81 10.67 17.16
N THR A 304 -3.68 10.60 18.17
CA THR A 304 -3.88 11.70 19.14
C THR A 304 -2.63 11.90 19.99
N GLY A 305 -2.00 10.82 20.46
CA GLY A 305 -0.72 10.87 21.17
C GLY A 305 0.39 11.53 20.34
N ALA A 306 0.50 11.17 19.06
CA ALA A 306 1.46 11.79 18.14
C ALA A 306 1.14 13.27 17.88
N ALA A 307 -0.13 13.63 17.71
CA ALA A 307 -0.56 15.02 17.52
C ALA A 307 -0.27 15.89 18.75
N VAL A 308 -0.61 15.40 19.95
CA VAL A 308 -0.34 16.08 21.23
C VAL A 308 1.16 16.18 21.48
N GLY A 309 1.90 15.09 21.29
CA GLY A 309 3.35 15.04 21.46
C GLY A 309 4.08 16.03 20.55
N SER A 310 3.69 16.08 19.26
CA SER A 310 4.27 17.05 18.32
C SER A 310 3.91 18.50 18.64
N TRP A 311 2.68 18.77 19.08
CA TRP A 311 2.27 20.09 19.53
C TRP A 311 3.05 20.54 20.77
N TRP A 312 3.26 19.64 21.73
CA TRP A 312 4.00 19.94 22.95
C TRP A 312 5.49 20.12 22.68
N GLY A 313 6.08 19.30 21.81
CA GLY A 313 7.48 19.42 21.36
C GLY A 313 7.75 20.77 20.67
N ARG A 314 6.87 21.21 19.78
CA ARG A 314 6.98 22.53 19.12
C ARG A 314 6.95 23.70 20.11
N ARG A 315 6.21 23.58 21.21
CA ARG A 315 6.17 24.63 22.27
C ARG A 315 7.44 24.68 23.12
N ARG A 316 8.19 23.59 23.22
CA ARG A 316 9.47 23.53 23.96
C ARG A 316 10.69 23.89 23.12
N GLY A 317 10.60 23.74 21.79
CA GLY A 317 11.67 24.14 20.85
C GLY A 317 11.63 25.62 20.43
N SER A 318 10.67 26.40 20.93
CA SER A 318 10.55 27.85 20.71
C SER A 318 11.03 28.69 21.92
N THR A 319 11.86 28.09 22.78
CA THR A 319 12.62 28.73 23.87
C THR A 319 14.07 28.33 23.74
#